data_AF-A0A7M1QA63-F1
#
_entry.id   AF-A0A7M1QA63-F1
#
_cell.length_a   1.000
_cell.length_b   1.000
_cell.length_c   1.000
_cell.angle_alpha   90.00
_cell.angle_beta   90.00
_cell.angle_gamma   90.00
#
_symmetry.space_group_name_H-M   'P 1'
#
loop_
_entity.id
_entity.type
_entity.pdbx_description
1 polymer ?
#
loop_
_entity_poly.entity_id
_entity_poly.type
_entity_poly.pdbx_seq_one_letter_code
_entity_poly.pdbx_strand_id
1 'polypeptide(L)'
;MSLTHLNQRGEAHMVDVADKAESRREAIASGHIQMKPETLTLLSEGGLPKGDVLATARIAGIQAAKRTHELIPLCHALPLSKVAIDFCLDEENHRVEVIATCRLNGRTGVEMEALTAVSVACLTLYDMCKAVDKEMEIGAIHLDVKRGGKSGDYQRQSSVTAAPIVTGEGTAGQVSVGTRCDIDSPCVRVKFLAELRERLGVSELTLPLDTLPSTDVGGLKSALLKRDARFARLSEERVLCAVNQVMALDPTPITNDDEVAFFPPVTGG
;
A
#
# COMPACT_ATOMS: atom_id res chain seq x y z
N MET A 1 -12.42 -23.46 27.94
CA MET A 1 -12.30 -22.01 27.66
C MET A 1 -13.62 -21.36 28.06
N SER A 2 -13.60 -20.32 28.90
CA SER A 2 -14.80 -19.53 29.21
C SER A 2 -14.97 -18.45 28.13
N LEU A 3 -16.15 -18.34 27.54
CA LEU A 3 -16.46 -17.31 26.53
C LEU A 3 -16.53 -15.95 27.23
N THR A 4 -15.54 -15.10 27.01
CA THR A 4 -15.41 -13.82 27.75
C THR A 4 -16.50 -12.81 27.38
N HIS A 5 -17.15 -12.96 26.23
CA HIS A 5 -18.20 -12.05 25.74
C HIS A 5 -19.62 -12.42 26.17
N LEU A 6 -19.79 -13.46 26.99
CA LEU A 6 -21.08 -13.85 27.54
C LEU A 6 -21.07 -13.68 29.06
N ASN A 7 -22.14 -13.13 29.62
CA ASN A 7 -22.32 -13.08 31.07
C ASN A 7 -22.80 -14.44 31.61
N GLN A 8 -22.99 -14.54 32.94
CA GLN A 8 -23.44 -15.78 33.60
C GLN A 8 -24.82 -16.28 33.14
N ARG A 9 -25.61 -15.45 32.46
CA ARG A 9 -26.91 -15.77 31.88
C ARG A 9 -26.84 -16.10 30.38
N GLY A 10 -25.66 -16.02 29.77
CA GLY A 10 -25.45 -16.23 28.34
C GLY A 10 -25.76 -15.01 27.46
N GLU A 11 -25.90 -13.82 28.05
CA GLU A 11 -26.16 -12.58 27.31
C GLU A 11 -24.84 -11.93 26.87
N ALA A 12 -24.85 -11.29 25.70
CA ALA A 12 -23.71 -10.55 25.17
C ALA A 12 -23.29 -9.41 26.11
N HIS A 13 -22.01 -9.35 26.45
CA HIS A 13 -21.44 -8.30 27.28
C HIS A 13 -20.04 -7.93 26.79
N MET A 14 -19.74 -6.63 26.80
CA MET A 14 -18.40 -6.12 26.50
C MET A 14 -17.51 -6.31 27.74
N VAL A 15 -16.41 -7.02 27.57
CA VAL A 15 -15.46 -7.33 28.65
C VAL A 15 -14.87 -6.06 29.24
N ASP A 16 -14.96 -5.89 30.55
CA ASP A 16 -14.23 -4.82 31.24
C ASP A 16 -12.70 -5.07 31.15
N VAL A 17 -11.98 -4.03 30.75
CA VAL A 17 -10.52 -4.04 30.60
C VAL A 17 -9.85 -2.97 31.46
N ALA A 18 -10.59 -2.30 32.34
CA ALA A 18 -10.10 -1.19 33.15
C ALA A 18 -8.82 -1.55 33.93
N ASP A 19 -8.81 -2.71 34.58
CA ASP A 19 -7.69 -3.16 35.44
C ASP A 19 -6.54 -3.82 34.67
N LYS A 20 -6.65 -3.98 33.35
CA LYS A 20 -5.57 -4.55 32.53
C LYS A 20 -4.50 -3.50 32.30
N ALA A 21 -3.24 -3.88 32.46
CA ALA A 21 -2.12 -3.02 32.12
C ALA A 21 -2.11 -2.65 30.63
N GLU A 22 -1.74 -1.41 30.34
CA GLU A 22 -1.48 -0.96 28.98
C GLU A 22 -0.17 -1.54 28.46
N SER A 23 -0.18 -1.98 27.21
CA SER A 23 1.01 -2.48 26.53
C SER A 23 0.97 -2.08 25.06
N ARG A 24 2.14 -2.05 24.41
CA ARG A 24 2.20 -1.99 22.94
C ARG A 24 1.52 -3.22 22.35
N ARG A 25 0.66 -3.00 21.37
CA ARG A 25 -0.10 -4.04 20.67
C ARG A 25 -0.04 -3.80 19.19
N GLU A 26 0.04 -4.91 18.46
CA GLU A 26 0.11 -4.92 17.00
C GLU A 26 -0.70 -6.11 16.49
N ALA A 27 -1.40 -5.91 15.39
CA ALA A 27 -2.01 -6.99 14.63
C ALA A 27 -1.72 -6.77 13.14
N ILE A 28 -1.44 -7.87 12.45
CA ILE A 28 -1.33 -7.95 11.00
C ILE A 28 -2.36 -8.95 10.53
N ALA A 29 -3.19 -8.56 9.58
CA ALA A 29 -4.15 -9.42 8.91
C ALA A 29 -3.96 -9.33 7.40
N SER A 30 -4.31 -10.40 6.70
CA SER A 30 -4.29 -10.46 5.25
C SER A 30 -5.56 -11.08 4.71
N GLY A 31 -5.78 -10.90 3.41
CA GLY A 31 -6.82 -11.51 2.62
C GLY A 31 -6.66 -11.07 1.17
N HIS A 32 -7.46 -11.61 0.27
CA HIS A 32 -7.36 -11.27 -1.15
C HIS A 32 -8.73 -11.04 -1.78
N ILE A 33 -8.68 -10.42 -2.95
CA ILE A 33 -9.77 -10.44 -3.92
C ILE A 33 -9.28 -11.06 -5.24
N GLN A 34 -9.89 -12.19 -5.59
CA GLN A 34 -9.68 -12.88 -6.85
C GLN A 34 -10.50 -12.21 -7.95
N MET A 35 -9.92 -12.05 -9.14
CA MET A 35 -10.59 -11.45 -10.29
C MET A 35 -10.15 -12.11 -11.59
N LYS A 36 -10.76 -11.70 -12.70
CA LYS A 36 -10.31 -12.13 -14.03
C LYS A 36 -8.93 -11.52 -14.36
N PRO A 37 -8.09 -12.21 -15.15
CA PRO A 37 -6.79 -11.69 -15.57
C PRO A 37 -6.91 -10.30 -16.21
N GLU A 38 -7.92 -10.10 -17.06
CA GLU A 38 -8.14 -8.82 -17.75
C GLU A 38 -8.50 -7.69 -16.78
N THR A 39 -9.22 -8.00 -15.71
CA THR A 39 -9.54 -7.05 -14.64
C THR A 39 -8.28 -6.62 -13.90
N LEU A 40 -7.39 -7.58 -13.60
CA LEU A 40 -6.13 -7.30 -12.91
C LEU A 40 -5.19 -6.46 -13.79
N THR A 41 -5.13 -6.75 -15.10
CA THR A 41 -4.39 -5.93 -16.08
C THR A 41 -4.93 -4.50 -16.14
N LEU A 42 -6.27 -4.32 -16.23
CA LEU A 42 -6.87 -2.99 -16.21
C LEU A 42 -6.56 -2.23 -14.91
N LEU A 43 -6.49 -2.95 -13.79
CA LEU A 43 -6.13 -2.38 -12.50
C LEU A 43 -4.66 -1.95 -12.44
N SER A 44 -3.73 -2.77 -12.96
CA SER A 44 -2.29 -2.45 -12.97
C SER A 44 -1.95 -1.30 -13.92
N GLU A 45 -2.64 -1.20 -15.06
CA GLU A 45 -2.48 -0.14 -16.05
C GLU A 45 -3.22 1.16 -15.68
N GLY A 46 -4.05 1.14 -14.62
CA GLY A 46 -4.87 2.29 -14.25
C GLY A 46 -6.00 2.60 -15.26
N GLY A 47 -6.40 1.62 -16.06
CA GLY A 47 -7.42 1.72 -17.11
C GLY A 47 -8.86 1.61 -16.62
N LEU A 48 -9.10 1.57 -15.30
CA LEU A 48 -10.43 1.41 -14.73
C LEU A 48 -11.26 2.71 -14.78
N PRO A 49 -12.58 2.65 -15.06
CA PRO A 49 -13.42 3.84 -15.26
C PRO A 49 -13.53 4.78 -14.05
N LYS A 50 -13.23 4.28 -12.85
CA LYS A 50 -13.48 4.95 -11.57
C LYS A 50 -12.25 5.61 -10.94
N GLY A 51 -11.13 5.71 -11.66
CA GLY A 51 -9.90 6.37 -11.17
C GLY A 51 -9.01 5.45 -10.35
N ASP A 52 -8.27 6.00 -9.38
CA ASP A 52 -7.27 5.26 -8.59
C ASP A 52 -7.93 4.31 -7.57
N VAL A 53 -8.05 3.05 -7.97
CA VAL A 53 -8.71 1.99 -7.22
C VAL A 53 -7.95 1.60 -5.95
N LEU A 54 -6.62 1.46 -6.04
CA LEU A 54 -5.79 1.05 -4.91
C LEU A 54 -5.69 2.16 -3.85
N ALA A 55 -5.56 3.42 -4.25
CA ALA A 55 -5.58 4.54 -3.32
C ALA A 55 -6.92 4.65 -2.59
N THR A 56 -8.04 4.49 -3.33
CA THR A 56 -9.39 4.51 -2.75
C THR A 56 -9.58 3.37 -1.74
N ALA A 57 -9.16 2.15 -2.10
CA ALA A 57 -9.21 1.00 -1.19
C ALA A 57 -8.33 1.18 0.05
N ARG A 58 -7.15 1.80 -0.10
CA ARG A 58 -6.26 2.14 1.03
C ARG A 58 -6.95 3.04 2.04
N ILE A 59 -7.55 4.13 1.55
CA ILE A 59 -8.27 5.11 2.38
C ILE A 59 -9.45 4.44 3.07
N ALA A 60 -10.21 3.61 2.35
CA ALA A 60 -11.35 2.88 2.90
C ALA A 60 -10.92 1.92 4.02
N GLY A 61 -9.85 1.15 3.82
CA GLY A 61 -9.27 0.28 4.86
C GLY A 61 -8.82 1.04 6.10
N ILE A 62 -8.14 2.18 5.93
CA ILE A 62 -7.72 3.04 7.06
C ILE A 62 -8.92 3.60 7.82
N GLN A 63 -9.95 4.05 7.12
CA GLN A 63 -11.19 4.55 7.75
C GLN A 63 -11.93 3.43 8.49
N ALA A 64 -11.99 2.24 7.90
CA ALA A 64 -12.64 1.08 8.48
C ALA A 64 -11.99 0.64 9.79
N ALA A 65 -10.65 0.58 9.85
CA ALA A 65 -9.91 0.27 11.07
C ALA A 65 -10.30 1.20 12.23
N LYS A 66 -10.42 2.51 11.96
CA LYS A 66 -10.78 3.51 12.98
C LYS A 66 -12.24 3.39 13.45
N ARG A 67 -13.10 2.74 12.66
CA ARG A 67 -14.53 2.58 12.90
C ARG A 67 -14.93 1.14 13.24
N THR A 68 -13.96 0.27 13.53
CA THR A 68 -14.23 -1.14 13.85
C THR A 68 -15.23 -1.31 14.99
N HIS A 69 -15.13 -0.49 16.04
CA HIS A 69 -16.04 -0.52 17.19
C HIS A 69 -17.49 -0.10 16.86
N GLU A 70 -17.72 0.62 15.76
CA GLU A 70 -19.07 0.92 15.26
C GLU A 70 -19.69 -0.27 14.51
N LEU A 71 -18.84 -1.15 13.95
CA LEU A 71 -19.26 -2.28 13.12
C LEU A 71 -19.36 -3.58 13.91
N ILE A 72 -18.45 -3.81 14.86
CA ILE A 72 -18.36 -5.04 15.65
C ILE A 72 -18.93 -4.77 17.06
N PRO A 73 -20.13 -5.28 17.40
CA PRO A 73 -20.92 -4.80 18.54
C PRO A 73 -20.27 -4.79 19.93
N LEU A 74 -19.26 -5.64 20.17
CA LEU A 74 -18.61 -5.79 21.48
C LEU A 74 -17.12 -5.40 21.46
N CYS A 75 -16.65 -4.76 20.39
CA CYS A 75 -15.31 -4.19 20.34
C CYS A 75 -15.27 -2.87 21.13
N HIS A 76 -14.17 -2.66 21.86
CA HIS A 76 -13.90 -1.38 22.50
C HIS A 76 -13.55 -0.31 21.46
N ALA A 77 -13.87 0.94 21.74
CA ALA A 77 -13.30 2.07 20.97
C ALA A 77 -11.83 2.24 21.34
N LEU A 78 -10.94 2.23 20.35
CA LEU A 78 -9.49 2.20 20.55
C LEU A 78 -8.79 3.36 19.83
N PRO A 79 -7.92 4.12 20.51
CA PRO A 79 -7.11 5.16 19.88
C PRO A 79 -5.92 4.54 19.14
N LEU A 80 -6.15 4.15 17.87
CA LEU A 80 -5.11 3.58 17.01
C LEU A 80 -3.95 4.56 16.80
N SER A 81 -2.72 4.09 16.97
CA SER A 81 -1.50 4.87 16.74
C SER A 81 -0.90 4.68 15.35
N LYS A 82 -1.18 3.55 14.68
CA LYS A 82 -0.81 3.28 13.29
C LYS A 82 -1.88 2.42 12.63
N VAL A 83 -2.21 2.76 11.38
CA VAL A 83 -2.91 1.88 10.44
C VAL A 83 -2.14 1.97 9.11
N ALA A 84 -1.74 0.82 8.57
CA ALA A 84 -1.15 0.70 7.25
C ALA A 84 -1.90 -0.38 6.47
N ILE A 85 -2.14 -0.15 5.20
CA ILE A 85 -2.79 -1.08 4.28
C ILE A 85 -1.88 -1.20 3.08
N ASP A 86 -1.43 -2.39 2.73
CA ASP A 86 -0.53 -2.68 1.62
C ASP A 86 -1.22 -3.62 0.63
N PHE A 87 -0.84 -3.51 -0.64
CA PHE A 87 -1.40 -4.30 -1.73
C PHE A 87 -0.28 -5.01 -2.49
N CYS A 88 -0.51 -6.26 -2.88
CA CYS A 88 0.36 -6.97 -3.82
C CYS A 88 -0.51 -7.52 -4.96
N LEU A 89 -0.12 -7.22 -6.20
CA LEU A 89 -0.77 -7.78 -7.38
C LEU A 89 -0.12 -9.13 -7.68
N ASP A 90 -0.88 -10.19 -7.49
CA ASP A 90 -0.47 -11.56 -7.76
C ASP A 90 -0.96 -11.91 -9.17
N GLU A 91 -0.12 -11.61 -10.17
CA GLU A 91 -0.43 -11.84 -11.58
C GLU A 91 -0.60 -13.32 -11.90
N GLU A 92 0.14 -14.21 -11.22
CA GLU A 92 0.09 -15.66 -11.43
C GLU A 92 -1.26 -16.22 -10.99
N ASN A 93 -1.77 -15.78 -9.84
CA ASN A 93 -3.05 -16.22 -9.32
C ASN A 93 -4.20 -15.26 -9.63
N HIS A 94 -3.98 -14.20 -10.42
CA HIS A 94 -4.99 -13.21 -10.83
C HIS A 94 -5.75 -12.55 -9.67
N ARG A 95 -5.05 -12.16 -8.61
CA ARG A 95 -5.66 -11.60 -7.39
C ARG A 95 -4.90 -10.41 -6.83
N VAL A 96 -5.58 -9.63 -6.02
CA VAL A 96 -4.97 -8.57 -5.21
C VAL A 96 -4.91 -9.05 -3.78
N GLU A 97 -3.71 -9.28 -3.26
CA GLU A 97 -3.46 -9.50 -1.84
C GLU A 97 -3.52 -8.16 -1.10
N VAL A 98 -4.18 -8.16 0.05
CA VAL A 98 -4.38 -7.00 0.91
C VAL A 98 -3.86 -7.33 2.29
N ILE A 99 -2.94 -6.53 2.79
CA ILE A 99 -2.34 -6.70 4.12
C ILE A 99 -2.62 -5.45 4.95
N ALA A 100 -3.15 -5.61 6.15
CA ALA A 100 -3.39 -4.51 7.08
C ALA A 100 -2.58 -4.69 8.36
N THR A 101 -1.85 -3.65 8.75
CA THR A 101 -1.14 -3.56 10.04
C THR A 101 -1.75 -2.48 10.91
N CYS A 102 -2.22 -2.85 12.10
CA CYS A 102 -2.74 -1.93 13.11
C CYS A 102 -1.88 -1.95 14.38
N ARG A 103 -1.66 -0.78 15.00
CA ARG A 103 -0.93 -0.65 16.28
C ARG A 103 -1.63 0.30 17.24
N LEU A 104 -1.44 0.05 18.53
CA LEU A 104 -1.76 0.99 19.62
C LEU A 104 -0.94 0.69 20.88
N ASN A 105 -1.03 1.58 21.86
CA ASN A 105 -0.73 1.28 23.26
C ASN A 105 -2.05 1.22 24.03
N GLY A 106 -2.38 0.08 24.65
CA GLY A 106 -3.70 -0.08 25.25
C GLY A 106 -3.93 -1.43 25.95
N ARG A 107 -5.17 -1.63 26.40
CA ARG A 107 -5.56 -2.71 27.33
C ARG A 107 -6.14 -3.95 26.65
N THR A 108 -6.55 -3.82 25.40
CA THR A 108 -7.05 -4.89 24.54
C THR A 108 -6.38 -4.87 23.18
N GLY A 109 -6.39 -6.01 22.49
CA GLY A 109 -5.75 -6.19 21.18
C GLY A 109 -6.43 -5.41 20.05
N VAL A 110 -5.78 -5.43 18.87
CA VAL A 110 -6.21 -4.75 17.65
C VAL A 110 -6.46 -5.71 16.47
N GLU A 111 -6.74 -6.97 16.79
CA GLU A 111 -6.98 -8.01 15.79
C GLU A 111 -8.17 -7.64 14.88
N MET A 112 -9.23 -7.11 15.50
CA MET A 112 -10.46 -6.76 14.78
C MET A 112 -10.27 -5.55 13.89
N GLU A 113 -9.45 -4.58 14.28
CA GLU A 113 -9.13 -3.41 13.47
C GLU A 113 -8.38 -3.82 12.19
N ALA A 114 -7.39 -4.72 12.31
CA ALA A 114 -6.67 -5.24 11.15
C ALA A 114 -7.60 -6.06 10.21
N LEU A 115 -8.40 -6.98 10.75
CA LEU A 115 -9.34 -7.79 9.97
C LEU A 115 -10.41 -6.95 9.27
N THR A 116 -10.96 -5.95 9.97
CA THR A 116 -11.96 -5.04 9.40
C THR A 116 -11.36 -4.22 8.27
N ALA A 117 -10.12 -3.75 8.42
CA ALA A 117 -9.44 -2.96 7.41
C ALA A 117 -9.23 -3.75 6.11
N VAL A 118 -8.74 -5.00 6.20
CA VAL A 118 -8.62 -5.90 5.03
C VAL A 118 -9.98 -6.10 4.38
N SER A 119 -11.02 -6.41 5.18
CA SER A 119 -12.36 -6.69 4.67
C SER A 119 -12.93 -5.52 3.86
N VAL A 120 -12.85 -4.31 4.41
CA VAL A 120 -13.40 -3.12 3.74
C VAL A 120 -12.53 -2.69 2.55
N ALA A 121 -11.21 -2.87 2.61
CA ALA A 121 -10.35 -2.65 1.45
C ALA A 121 -10.74 -3.60 0.30
N CYS A 122 -10.92 -4.90 0.55
CA CYS A 122 -11.40 -5.85 -0.46
C CYS A 122 -12.79 -5.48 -1.00
N LEU A 123 -13.75 -5.11 -0.14
CA LEU A 123 -15.07 -4.65 -0.57
C LEU A 123 -15.00 -3.38 -1.45
N THR A 124 -14.04 -2.50 -1.17
CA THR A 124 -13.82 -1.29 -1.97
C THR A 124 -13.21 -1.63 -3.32
N LEU A 125 -12.24 -2.54 -3.38
CA LEU A 125 -11.73 -3.07 -4.66
C LEU A 125 -12.88 -3.67 -5.48
N TYR A 126 -13.75 -4.46 -4.84
CA TYR A 126 -14.94 -5.00 -5.50
C TYR A 126 -15.83 -3.87 -6.06
N ASP A 127 -16.17 -2.85 -5.25
CA ASP A 127 -17.04 -1.75 -5.70
C ASP A 127 -16.46 -1.00 -6.92
N MET A 128 -15.15 -0.81 -6.92
CA MET A 128 -14.42 -0.08 -7.95
C MET A 128 -14.28 -0.89 -9.25
N CYS A 129 -14.21 -2.22 -9.17
CA CYS A 129 -14.02 -3.10 -10.33
C CYS A 129 -15.31 -3.78 -10.83
N LYS A 130 -16.42 -3.80 -10.07
CA LYS A 130 -17.65 -4.54 -10.42
C LYS A 130 -18.33 -4.16 -11.74
N ALA A 131 -17.95 -3.03 -12.33
CA ALA A 131 -18.46 -2.61 -13.64
C ALA A 131 -17.87 -3.46 -14.78
N VAL A 132 -16.62 -3.91 -14.63
CA VAL A 132 -15.91 -4.74 -15.61
C VAL A 132 -15.91 -6.22 -15.23
N ASP A 133 -16.02 -6.53 -13.93
CA ASP A 133 -15.96 -7.91 -13.44
C ASP A 133 -16.85 -8.11 -12.21
N LYS A 134 -17.96 -8.83 -12.36
CA LYS A 134 -18.90 -9.09 -11.26
C LYS A 134 -18.62 -10.40 -10.53
N GLU A 135 -17.75 -11.24 -11.08
CA GLU A 135 -17.47 -12.60 -10.59
C GLU A 135 -16.30 -12.63 -9.61
N MET A 136 -15.78 -11.45 -9.22
CA MET A 136 -14.71 -11.35 -8.23
C MET A 136 -15.10 -12.00 -6.90
N GLU A 137 -14.14 -12.66 -6.25
CA GLU A 137 -14.35 -13.35 -4.99
C GLU A 137 -13.41 -12.80 -3.92
N ILE A 138 -13.96 -12.42 -2.77
CA ILE A 138 -13.18 -12.00 -1.60
C ILE A 138 -12.91 -13.22 -0.74
N GLY A 139 -11.64 -13.50 -0.47
CA GLY A 139 -11.21 -14.76 0.11
C GLY A 139 -10.12 -14.63 1.15
N ALA A 140 -9.94 -15.71 1.91
CA ALA A 140 -8.87 -15.92 2.88
C ALA A 140 -8.59 -14.73 3.80
N ILE A 141 -9.62 -14.04 4.32
CA ILE A 141 -9.40 -12.98 5.32
C ILE A 141 -9.06 -13.61 6.66
N HIS A 142 -7.86 -13.34 7.17
CA HIS A 142 -7.38 -13.95 8.40
C HIS A 142 -6.30 -13.13 9.11
N LEU A 143 -6.10 -13.43 10.40
CA LEU A 143 -5.06 -12.80 11.21
C LEU A 143 -3.72 -13.52 11.01
N ASP A 144 -2.66 -12.81 10.69
CA ASP A 144 -1.31 -13.35 10.47
C ASP A 144 -0.45 -13.25 11.70
N VAL A 145 -0.45 -12.07 12.32
CA VAL A 145 0.38 -11.77 13.48
C VAL A 145 -0.46 -11.01 14.49
N LYS A 146 -0.26 -11.33 15.75
CA LYS A 146 -0.67 -10.49 16.88
C LYS A 146 0.48 -10.43 17.86
N ARG A 147 0.77 -9.24 18.38
CA ARG A 147 1.79 -9.04 19.41
C ARG A 147 1.23 -8.30 20.61
N GLY A 148 1.72 -8.68 21.79
CA GLY A 148 1.42 -8.04 23.06
C GLY A 148 0.11 -8.47 23.72
N GLY A 149 -0.03 -8.08 24.99
CA GLY A 149 -1.12 -8.51 25.87
C GLY A 149 -0.87 -9.85 26.57
N LYS A 150 -1.76 -10.19 27.51
CA LYS A 150 -1.60 -11.36 28.39
C LYS A 150 -1.56 -12.70 27.66
N SER A 151 -2.21 -12.81 26.50
CA SER A 151 -2.26 -14.03 25.70
C SER A 151 -0.94 -14.35 24.99
N GLY A 152 0.04 -13.44 25.03
CA GLY A 152 1.27 -13.55 24.26
C GLY A 152 1.08 -13.28 22.77
N ASP A 153 2.16 -13.48 22.04
CA ASP A 153 2.24 -13.28 20.61
C ASP A 153 1.66 -14.49 19.86
N TYR A 154 1.00 -14.21 18.75
CA TYR A 154 0.49 -15.19 17.82
C TYR A 154 1.10 -14.94 16.45
N GLN A 155 1.50 -16.02 15.78
CA GLN A 155 1.89 -16.02 14.39
C GLN A 155 1.24 -17.20 13.70
N ARG A 156 0.58 -16.95 12.58
CA ARG A 156 -0.02 -17.98 11.74
C ARG A 156 1.06 -18.90 11.20
N GLN A 157 0.88 -20.20 11.38
CA GLN A 157 1.70 -21.22 10.75
C GLN A 157 1.15 -21.48 9.35
N SER A 158 1.62 -20.76 8.34
CA SER A 158 1.31 -21.07 6.93
C SER A 158 2.46 -20.63 6.02
N SER A 159 2.76 -21.50 5.06
CA SER A 159 3.92 -21.51 4.18
C SER A 159 3.61 -20.87 2.83
N VAL A 160 3.45 -19.55 2.76
CA VAL A 160 3.55 -18.79 1.50
C VAL A 160 4.07 -17.40 1.84
N THR A 161 5.29 -17.10 1.41
CA THR A 161 5.92 -15.78 1.53
C THR A 161 5.73 -15.06 0.21
N ALA A 162 4.57 -14.46 -0.03
CA ALA A 162 4.51 -13.39 -1.02
C ALA A 162 5.08 -12.16 -0.33
N ALA A 163 6.21 -11.64 -0.81
CA ALA A 163 6.77 -10.41 -0.30
C ALA A 163 5.71 -9.30 -0.50
N PRO A 164 5.24 -8.63 0.56
CA PRO A 164 4.44 -7.44 0.39
C PRO A 164 5.24 -6.46 -0.47
N ILE A 165 4.57 -5.77 -1.39
CA ILE A 165 5.11 -4.53 -1.93
C ILE A 165 5.05 -3.54 -0.76
N VAL A 166 6.07 -3.59 0.09
CA VAL A 166 6.28 -2.66 1.19
C VAL A 166 6.75 -1.36 0.58
N THR A 167 5.82 -0.42 0.40
CA THR A 167 6.21 0.99 0.30
C THR A 167 6.67 1.44 1.69
N GLY A 168 7.95 1.21 2.00
CA GLY A 168 8.65 1.79 3.13
C GLY A 168 8.86 0.90 4.37
N GLU A 169 10.01 0.23 4.42
CA GLU A 169 11.01 0.27 5.51
C GLU A 169 12.27 -0.41 4.95
N GLY A 170 13.22 0.40 4.48
CA GLY A 170 14.38 -0.07 3.75
C GLY A 170 15.50 -0.61 4.65
N THR A 171 16.00 -1.80 4.31
CA THR A 171 17.44 -2.09 4.35
C THR A 171 17.83 -2.99 3.18
N ALA A 172 19.03 -2.74 2.68
CA ALA A 172 19.56 -3.05 1.35
C ALA A 172 19.49 -4.51 0.87
N GLY A 173 19.25 -4.65 -0.44
CA GLY A 173 19.78 -5.78 -1.22
C GLY A 173 18.78 -6.39 -2.19
N GLN A 174 18.71 -5.82 -3.39
CA GLN A 174 18.12 -6.37 -4.62
C GLN A 174 16.63 -6.72 -4.58
N VAL A 175 15.82 -5.85 -5.19
CA VAL A 175 14.54 -6.26 -5.80
C VAL A 175 14.47 -5.61 -7.18
N SER A 176 14.57 -6.44 -8.21
CA SER A 176 14.31 -6.10 -9.60
C SER A 176 12.86 -6.44 -9.91
N VAL A 177 11.98 -5.45 -10.09
CA VAL A 177 10.69 -5.67 -10.78
C VAL A 177 10.30 -4.40 -11.55
N GLY A 178 10.40 -4.52 -12.86
CA GLY A 178 9.86 -3.59 -13.83
C GLY A 178 10.04 -4.20 -15.21
N THR A 179 9.00 -4.13 -16.03
CA THR A 179 9.04 -4.50 -17.45
C THR A 179 10.27 -3.85 -18.08
N ARG A 180 11.15 -4.68 -18.67
CA ARG A 180 12.37 -4.23 -19.37
C ARG A 180 11.97 -3.16 -20.39
N CYS A 181 12.78 -2.11 -20.53
CA CYS A 181 12.57 -1.19 -21.64
C CYS A 181 12.58 -1.94 -22.98
N ASP A 182 11.63 -1.63 -23.84
CA ASP A 182 11.56 -2.12 -25.24
C ASP A 182 12.66 -1.51 -26.14
N ILE A 183 13.80 -1.16 -25.56
CA ILE A 183 14.96 -0.59 -26.23
C ILE A 183 16.11 -1.57 -25.99
N ASP A 184 16.79 -2.02 -27.05
CA ASP A 184 17.98 -2.89 -26.99
C ASP A 184 19.21 -2.21 -26.31
N SER A 185 19.00 -1.17 -25.50
CA SER A 185 20.03 -0.33 -24.89
C SER A 185 19.64 0.11 -23.49
N PRO A 186 20.62 0.36 -22.59
CA PRO A 186 20.35 0.67 -21.20
C PRO A 186 19.49 1.93 -21.04
N CYS A 187 18.50 1.89 -20.18
CA CYS A 187 17.48 2.94 -20.06
C CYS A 187 17.11 3.25 -18.60
N VAL A 188 16.41 4.37 -18.42
CA VAL A 188 15.71 4.75 -17.21
C VAL A 188 14.26 5.13 -17.54
N ARG A 189 13.32 4.70 -16.70
CA ARG A 189 11.90 5.05 -16.80
C ARG A 189 11.62 6.23 -15.89
N VAL A 190 10.92 7.24 -16.40
CA VAL A 190 10.58 8.45 -15.64
C VAL A 190 9.07 8.56 -15.51
N LYS A 191 8.58 8.72 -14.29
CA LYS A 191 7.15 8.91 -13.98
C LYS A 191 6.89 10.29 -13.39
N PHE A 192 5.75 10.87 -13.73
CA PHE A 192 5.25 12.12 -13.15
C PHE A 192 3.92 11.82 -12.47
N LEU A 193 3.81 12.13 -11.17
CA LEU A 193 2.65 11.77 -10.35
C LEU A 193 1.86 13.01 -9.91
N ALA A 194 0.61 12.77 -9.49
CA ALA A 194 -0.31 13.79 -8.98
C ALA A 194 -0.43 15.00 -9.94
N GLU A 195 -0.51 16.23 -9.41
CA GLU A 195 -0.65 17.45 -10.22
C GLU A 195 0.50 17.65 -11.23
N LEU A 196 1.66 17.02 -11.02
CA LEU A 196 2.80 17.16 -11.93
C LEU A 196 2.53 16.50 -13.29
N ARG A 197 1.78 15.38 -13.31
CA ARG A 197 1.33 14.73 -14.55
C ARG A 197 0.49 15.67 -15.41
N GLU A 198 -0.50 16.31 -14.80
CA GLU A 198 -1.43 17.22 -15.47
C GLU A 198 -0.69 18.47 -15.95
N ARG A 199 0.21 19.01 -15.11
CA ARG A 199 1.00 20.22 -15.42
C ARG A 199 2.02 19.99 -16.55
N LEU A 200 2.59 18.79 -16.66
CA LEU A 200 3.56 18.44 -17.71
C LEU A 200 2.91 17.83 -18.95
N GLY A 201 1.64 17.42 -18.88
CA GLY A 201 0.93 16.75 -19.98
C GLY A 201 1.55 15.41 -20.37
N VAL A 202 2.28 14.76 -19.45
CA VAL A 202 2.90 13.45 -19.66
C VAL A 202 2.93 12.70 -18.32
N SER A 203 2.52 11.43 -18.34
CA SER A 203 2.52 10.57 -17.15
C SER A 203 3.83 9.82 -16.99
N GLU A 204 4.44 9.40 -18.10
CA GLU A 204 5.68 8.63 -18.09
C GLU A 204 6.43 8.78 -19.41
N LEU A 205 7.74 8.53 -19.37
CA LEU A 205 8.59 8.40 -20.55
C LEU A 205 9.87 7.63 -20.24
N THR A 206 10.50 7.09 -21.27
CA THR A 206 11.78 6.36 -21.17
C THR A 206 12.91 7.19 -21.77
N LEU A 207 14.07 7.22 -21.10
CA LEU A 207 15.30 7.77 -21.65
C LEU A 207 16.41 6.71 -21.69
N PRO A 208 17.19 6.65 -22.78
CA PRO A 208 18.44 5.90 -22.82
C PRO A 208 19.49 6.52 -21.87
N LEU A 209 20.19 5.68 -21.10
CA LEU A 209 21.18 6.12 -20.10
C LEU A 209 22.38 6.84 -20.72
N ASP A 210 22.76 6.47 -21.94
CA ASP A 210 23.83 7.09 -22.73
C ASP A 210 23.51 8.54 -23.14
N THR A 211 22.23 8.94 -23.09
CA THR A 211 21.82 10.33 -23.36
C THR A 211 21.93 11.24 -22.14
N LEU A 212 22.20 10.69 -20.96
CA LEU A 212 22.32 11.48 -19.73
C LEU A 212 23.72 12.12 -19.63
N PRO A 213 23.82 13.42 -19.29
CA PRO A 213 25.11 14.06 -19.05
C PRO A 213 25.84 13.52 -17.82
N SER A 214 25.09 12.97 -16.85
CA SER A 214 25.57 12.23 -15.68
C SER A 214 24.54 11.14 -15.33
N THR A 215 24.99 9.98 -14.87
CA THR A 215 24.13 8.85 -14.49
C THR A 215 23.59 9.01 -13.06
N ASP A 216 22.95 10.15 -12.80
CA ASP A 216 22.32 10.53 -11.54
C ASP A 216 21.03 11.34 -11.81
N VAL A 217 20.25 11.59 -10.75
CA VAL A 217 18.98 12.32 -10.85
C VAL A 217 19.16 13.74 -11.42
N GLY A 218 20.25 14.43 -11.07
CA GLY A 218 20.58 15.75 -11.60
C GLY A 218 20.85 15.73 -13.12
N GLY A 219 21.55 14.71 -13.59
CA GLY A 219 21.79 14.45 -15.00
C GLY A 219 20.51 14.14 -15.76
N LEU A 220 19.63 13.34 -15.16
CA LEU A 220 18.30 13.06 -15.68
C LEU A 220 17.44 14.32 -15.83
N LYS A 221 17.36 15.16 -14.79
CA LYS A 221 16.66 16.46 -14.86
C LYS A 221 17.21 17.35 -15.97
N SER A 222 18.53 17.38 -16.12
CA SER A 222 19.20 18.15 -17.18
C SER A 222 18.89 17.62 -18.58
N ALA A 223 18.84 16.30 -18.76
CA ALA A 223 18.47 15.67 -20.04
C ALA A 223 17.01 15.94 -20.39
N LEU A 224 16.10 15.84 -19.41
CA LEU A 224 14.68 16.18 -19.57
C LEU A 224 14.50 17.66 -19.97
N LEU A 225 15.15 18.58 -19.26
CA LEU A 225 15.11 20.01 -19.58
C LEU A 225 15.60 20.32 -21.00
N LYS A 226 16.68 19.66 -21.45
CA LYS A 226 17.18 19.81 -22.82
C LYS A 226 16.21 19.27 -23.87
N ARG A 227 15.44 18.23 -23.54
CA ARG A 227 14.46 17.61 -24.43
C ARG A 227 13.24 18.50 -24.63
N ASP A 228 12.76 19.15 -23.57
CA ASP A 228 11.58 20.01 -23.62
C ASP A 228 11.57 21.01 -22.46
N ALA A 229 11.30 22.28 -22.77
CA ALA A 229 11.27 23.37 -21.79
C ALA A 229 10.22 23.16 -20.68
N ARG A 230 9.18 22.35 -20.91
CA ARG A 230 8.17 22.06 -19.87
C ARG A 230 8.77 21.41 -18.62
N PHE A 231 9.90 20.71 -18.75
CA PHE A 231 10.56 20.02 -17.64
C PHE A 231 11.41 20.96 -16.76
N ALA A 232 11.53 22.24 -17.08
CA ALA A 232 12.23 23.23 -16.23
C ALA A 232 11.68 23.26 -14.80
N ARG A 233 10.41 22.89 -14.63
CA ARG A 233 9.73 22.85 -13.34
C ARG A 233 10.22 21.75 -12.40
N LEU A 234 10.93 20.74 -12.91
CA LEU A 234 11.53 19.68 -12.08
C LEU A 234 12.69 20.19 -11.20
N SER A 235 13.19 21.39 -11.51
CA SER A 235 14.18 22.10 -10.72
C SER A 235 13.56 23.09 -9.73
N GLU A 236 12.22 23.20 -9.66
CA GLU A 236 11.55 23.97 -8.60
C GLU A 236 11.71 23.28 -7.25
N GLU A 237 11.93 24.04 -6.16
CA GLU A 237 12.18 23.52 -4.79
C GLU A 237 11.05 22.62 -4.23
N ARG A 238 9.89 22.60 -4.88
CA ARG A 238 8.71 21.84 -4.47
C ARG A 238 8.49 20.57 -5.31
N VAL A 239 9.48 20.07 -6.05
CA VAL A 239 9.34 18.77 -6.71
C VAL A 239 10.23 17.76 -6.01
N LEU A 240 9.60 16.76 -5.40
CA LEU A 240 10.24 15.61 -4.80
C LEU A 240 10.58 14.57 -5.86
N CYS A 241 11.61 13.79 -5.59
CA CYS A 241 12.09 12.72 -6.46
C CYS A 241 12.20 11.42 -5.67
N ALA A 242 11.86 10.30 -6.30
CA ALA A 242 12.17 8.97 -5.80
C ALA A 242 12.77 8.11 -6.91
N VAL A 243 13.80 7.32 -6.60
CA VAL A 243 14.36 6.28 -7.47
C VAL A 243 13.91 4.93 -6.91
N ASN A 244 13.23 4.12 -7.71
CA ASN A 244 12.67 2.82 -7.31
C ASN A 244 11.88 2.90 -5.99
N GLN A 245 10.96 3.88 -5.89
CA GLN A 245 10.11 4.14 -4.72
C GLN A 245 10.87 4.62 -3.46
N VAL A 246 12.17 4.90 -3.55
CA VAL A 246 12.99 5.45 -2.46
C VAL A 246 13.28 6.93 -2.71
N MET A 247 13.02 7.79 -1.72
CA MET A 247 13.33 9.22 -1.79
C MET A 247 14.78 9.46 -2.21
N ALA A 248 14.97 10.30 -3.22
CA ALA A 248 16.24 10.56 -3.85
C ALA A 248 16.51 12.07 -3.95
N LEU A 249 17.79 12.41 -3.96
CA LEU A 249 18.27 13.77 -4.23
C LEU A 249 18.98 13.77 -5.58
N ASP A 250 19.30 14.95 -6.10
CA ASP A 250 20.01 15.11 -7.37
C ASP A 250 21.28 14.24 -7.53
N PRO A 251 22.15 14.03 -6.51
CA PRO A 251 23.32 13.17 -6.65
C PRO A 251 23.03 11.66 -6.56
N THR A 252 21.77 11.24 -6.39
CA THR A 252 21.43 9.81 -6.32
C THR A 252 21.71 9.15 -7.68
N PRO A 253 22.53 8.07 -7.71
CA PRO A 253 22.89 7.41 -8.97
C PRO A 253 21.68 6.70 -9.59
N ILE A 254 21.68 6.62 -10.92
CA ILE A 254 20.68 5.91 -11.73
C ILE A 254 21.40 4.84 -12.55
N THR A 255 20.80 3.66 -12.57
CA THR A 255 21.27 2.46 -13.27
C THR A 255 20.21 1.94 -14.25
N ASN A 256 20.55 0.89 -14.98
CA ASN A 256 19.67 0.32 -15.99
C ASN A 256 18.36 -0.20 -15.38
N ASP A 257 17.25 0.07 -16.08
CA ASP A 257 15.87 -0.30 -15.70
C ASP A 257 15.30 0.41 -14.45
N ASP A 258 16.04 1.37 -13.90
CA ASP A 258 15.56 2.18 -12.77
C ASP A 258 14.31 2.98 -13.15
N GLU A 259 13.42 3.12 -12.17
CA GLU A 259 12.26 4.01 -12.22
C GLU A 259 12.55 5.28 -11.41
N VAL A 260 12.41 6.46 -12.02
CA VAL A 260 12.53 7.75 -11.34
C VAL A 260 11.19 8.47 -11.37
N ALA A 261 10.59 8.68 -10.20
CA ALA A 261 9.32 9.35 -10.04
C ALA A 261 9.51 10.79 -9.53
N PHE A 262 8.88 11.76 -10.20
CA PHE A 262 8.76 13.14 -9.74
C PHE A 262 7.34 13.44 -9.27
N PHE A 263 7.21 14.12 -8.13
CA PHE A 263 5.91 14.40 -7.51
C PHE A 263 5.95 15.63 -6.59
N PRO A 264 4.81 16.33 -6.39
CA PRO A 264 4.72 17.45 -5.45
C PRO A 264 4.86 16.99 -3.99
N PRO A 265 5.25 17.86 -3.04
CA PRO A 265 5.23 17.56 -1.61
C PRO A 265 3.80 17.26 -1.16
N VAL A 266 3.66 16.21 -0.36
CA VAL A 266 2.41 15.92 0.32
C VAL A 266 2.24 16.94 1.45
N THR A 267 1.36 17.92 1.27
CA THR A 267 0.97 18.80 2.37
C THR A 267 -0.03 18.05 3.24
N GLY A 268 0.47 17.45 4.32
CA GLY A 268 -0.40 16.89 5.36
C GLY A 268 -1.06 18.01 6.15
N GLY A 269 -2.39 18.02 6.17
CA GLY A 269 -3.21 18.68 7.19
C GLY A 269 -3.52 17.71 8.33
#